data_AF-A0A1P8WLJ8-F1
#
_entry.id   AF-A0A1P8WLJ8-F1
#
_cell.length_a   1.000
_cell.length_b   1.000
_cell.length_c   1.000
_cell.angle_alpha   90.00
_cell.angle_beta   90.00
_cell.angle_gamma   90.00
#
_symmetry.space_group_name_H-M   'P 1'
#
loop_
_entity.id
_entity.type
_entity.pdbx_description
1 polymer ?
#
loop_
_entity_poly.entity_id
_entity_poly.type
_entity_poly.pdbx_seq_one_letter_code
_entity_poly.pdbx_strand_id
1 'polypeptide(L)'
;MSSQQSTVKDMISSLKRQRDELKLQIHLGSADAKEEWERLDEKFQSLVSRFDPLKQAVDETTEDVWESLKLVAGEVTDGFHRIRKSL
;
A
#
# COMPACT_ATOMS: atom_id res chain seq x y z
N MET A 1 -8.93 -17.96 9.74
CA MET A 1 -8.04 -16.99 9.06
C MET A 1 -7.84 -17.49 7.65
N SER A 2 -8.54 -16.88 6.69
CA SER A 2 -8.43 -17.25 5.26
C SER A 2 -7.03 -16.88 4.76
N SER A 3 -6.43 -17.70 3.88
CA SER A 3 -5.08 -17.48 3.33
C SER A 3 -4.92 -16.10 2.64
N GLN A 4 -6.00 -15.57 2.07
CA GLN A 4 -6.02 -14.24 1.46
C GLN A 4 -5.87 -13.11 2.49
N GLN A 5 -6.55 -13.22 3.63
CA GLN A 5 -6.51 -12.20 4.69
C GLN A 5 -5.09 -12.02 5.24
N SER A 6 -4.38 -13.12 5.51
CA SER A 6 -3.00 -13.05 5.98
C SER A 6 -2.08 -12.44 4.92
N THR A 7 -2.26 -12.83 3.66
CA THR A 7 -1.47 -12.32 2.54
C THR A 7 -1.62 -10.80 2.39
N VAL A 8 -2.86 -10.29 2.38
CA VAL A 8 -3.13 -8.85 2.26
C VAL A 8 -2.58 -8.08 3.46
N LYS A 9 -2.73 -8.63 4.67
CA LYS A 9 -2.19 -8.03 5.89
C LYS A 9 -0.67 -7.89 5.83
N ASP A 10 0.04 -8.92 5.37
CA ASP A 10 1.49 -8.92 5.26
C ASP A 10 1.95 -7.94 4.16
N MET A 11 1.25 -7.90 3.02
CA MET A 11 1.52 -6.91 1.96
C MET A 11 1.36 -5.47 2.47
N ILE A 12 0.26 -5.14 3.15
CA ILE A 12 0.02 -3.80 3.68
C ILE A 12 1.06 -3.43 4.74
N SER A 13 1.46 -4.38 5.57
CA SER A 13 2.51 -4.16 6.58
C SER A 13 3.87 -3.87 5.92
N SER A 14 4.20 -4.59 4.84
CA SER A 14 5.40 -4.32 4.04
C SER A 14 5.34 -2.94 3.38
N LEU A 15 4.18 -2.58 2.80
CA LEU A 15 3.95 -1.27 2.20
C LEU A 15 4.09 -0.12 3.19
N LYS A 16 3.60 -0.27 4.44
CA LYS A 16 3.81 0.72 5.52
C LYS A 16 5.29 1.00 5.72
N ARG A 17 6.10 -0.05 5.85
CA ARG A 17 7.54 0.09 6.03
C ARG A 17 8.22 0.74 4.82
N GLN A 18 7.87 0.30 3.60
CA GLN A 18 8.42 0.89 2.37
C GLN A 18 8.05 2.37 2.23
N ARG A 19 6.81 2.74 2.58
CA ARG A 19 6.35 4.13 2.59
C ARG A 19 7.20 4.96 3.55
N ASP A 20 7.40 4.48 4.77
CA ASP A 20 8.19 5.18 5.78
C ASP A 20 9.65 5.37 5.34
N GLU A 21 10.26 4.33 4.73
CA GLU A 21 11.59 4.42 4.11
C GLU A 21 11.63 5.46 2.97
N LEU A 22 10.67 5.38 2.03
CA LEU A 22 10.56 6.30 0.90
C LEU A 22 10.33 7.74 1.34
N LYS A 23 9.52 7.96 2.37
CA LYS A 23 9.25 9.30 2.91
C LYS A 23 10.54 9.99 3.38
N LEU A 24 11.50 9.25 3.92
CA LEU A 24 12.79 9.82 4.31
C LEU A 24 13.64 10.19 3.10
N GLN A 25 13.62 9.37 2.05
CA GLN A 25 14.44 9.57 0.86
C GLN A 25 13.86 10.62 -0.09
N ILE A 26 12.54 10.69 -0.21
CA ILE A 26 11.84 11.55 -1.18
C ILE A 26 12.07 13.04 -0.92
N HIS A 27 12.38 13.43 0.32
CA HIS A 27 12.75 14.81 0.65
C HIS A 27 13.96 15.30 -0.17
N LEU A 28 14.87 14.39 -0.51
CA LEU A 28 16.05 14.64 -1.35
C LEU A 28 15.81 14.40 -2.85
N GLY A 29 14.64 13.86 -3.22
CA GLY A 29 14.26 13.59 -4.60
C GLY A 29 13.89 14.83 -5.41
N SER A 30 13.77 14.64 -6.73
CA SER A 30 13.29 15.65 -7.67
C SER A 30 11.84 16.05 -7.40
N ALA A 31 11.40 17.18 -7.99
CA ALA A 31 10.00 17.61 -7.92
C ALA A 31 9.04 16.55 -8.48
N ASP A 32 9.36 16.00 -9.66
CA ASP A 32 8.57 14.94 -10.28
C ASP A 32 8.45 13.68 -9.39
N ALA A 33 9.54 13.28 -8.73
CA ALA A 33 9.51 12.15 -7.80
C ALA A 33 8.62 12.45 -6.59
N LYS A 34 8.67 13.68 -6.06
CA LYS A 34 7.82 14.12 -4.94
C LYS A 34 6.34 14.10 -5.32
N GLU A 35 5.98 14.62 -6.50
CA GLU A 35 4.59 14.61 -6.98
C GLU A 35 4.06 13.18 -7.15
N GLU A 36 4.85 12.30 -7.76
CA GLU A 36 4.46 10.89 -7.91
C GLU A 36 4.37 10.17 -6.56
N TRP A 37 5.24 10.51 -5.60
CA TRP A 37 5.17 9.98 -4.24
C TRP A 37 3.91 10.43 -3.52
N GLU A 38 3.53 11.70 -3.59
CA GLU A 38 2.30 12.21 -2.97
C GLU A 38 1.07 11.48 -3.50
N ARG A 39 0.98 11.30 -4.82
CA ARG A 39 -0.10 10.53 -5.47
C ARG A 39 -0.18 9.09 -4.99
N LEU A 40 0.98 8.44 -4.79
CA LEU A 40 1.04 7.06 -4.33
C LEU A 40 0.79 6.94 -2.82
N ASP A 41 1.21 7.90 -2.01
CA ASP A 41 0.88 7.95 -0.58
C ASP A 41 -0.62 8.13 -0.37
N GLU A 42 -1.29 8.98 -1.16
CA GLU A 42 -2.76 9.12 -1.11
C GLU A 42 -3.48 7.80 -1.42
N LYS A 43 -3.07 7.10 -2.50
CA LYS A 43 -3.60 5.76 -2.82
C LYS A 43 -3.36 4.77 -1.69
N PHE A 44 -2.17 4.83 -1.10
CA PHE A 44 -1.81 3.99 0.03
C PHE A 44 -2.67 4.27 1.28
N GLN A 45 -2.92 5.54 1.62
CA GLN A 45 -3.81 5.91 2.72
C GLN A 45 -5.24 5.39 2.49
N SER A 46 -5.74 5.50 1.26
CA SER A 46 -7.05 4.96 0.87
C SER A 46 -7.11 3.43 1.04
N LEU A 47 -6.05 2.73 0.64
CA LEU A 47 -5.92 1.28 0.85
C LEU A 47 -5.95 0.92 2.34
N VAL A 48 -5.19 1.61 3.18
CA VAL A 48 -5.14 1.37 4.63
C VAL A 48 -6.49 1.66 5.28
N SER A 49 -7.15 2.77 4.90
CA SER A 49 -8.48 3.12 5.41
C SER A 49 -9.54 2.07 5.09
N ARG A 50 -9.45 1.42 3.92
CA ARG A 50 -10.33 0.31 3.55
C ARG A 50 -9.97 -0.99 4.26
N PHE A 51 -8.68 -1.25 4.48
CA PHE A 51 -8.21 -2.47 5.13
C PHE A 51 -8.44 -2.50 6.64
N ASP A 52 -8.30 -1.35 7.32
CA ASP A 52 -8.37 -1.27 8.79
C ASP A 52 -9.67 -1.77 9.43
N PRO A 53 -10.88 -1.53 8.87
CA PRO A 53 -12.10 -2.16 9.37
C PRO A 53 -12.16 -3.66 9.04
N LEU A 54 -11.65 -4.07 7.88
CA LEU A 54 -11.72 -5.46 7.39
C LEU A 54 -10.78 -6.41 8.13
N LYS A 55 -9.65 -5.92 8.65
CA LYS A 55 -8.73 -6.74 9.46
C LYS A 55 -9.38 -7.21 10.77
N GLN A 56 -10.39 -6.49 11.26
CA GLN A 56 -11.13 -6.80 12.49
C GLN A 56 -12.42 -7.59 12.19
N ALA A 57 -13.01 -7.42 11.01
CA ALA A 57 -14.18 -8.16 10.55
C ALA A 57 -13.77 -9.56 10.04
N VAL A 58 -13.85 -10.58 10.91
CA VAL A 58 -13.44 -11.96 10.59
C VAL A 58 -14.49 -12.71 9.76
N ASP A 59 -15.78 -12.35 9.83
CA ASP A 59 -16.86 -13.14 9.22
C ASP A 59 -17.62 -12.44 8.07
N GLU A 60 -17.49 -11.12 7.90
CA GLU A 60 -18.32 -10.35 6.95
C GLU A 60 -17.63 -9.99 5.63
N THR A 61 -16.31 -10.21 5.51
CA THR A 61 -15.55 -9.79 4.32
C THR A 61 -15.53 -10.88 3.25
N THR A 62 -16.05 -10.59 2.06
CA THR A 62 -16.03 -11.52 0.92
C THR A 62 -14.64 -11.65 0.29
N GLU A 63 -14.40 -12.77 -0.40
CA GLU A 63 -13.16 -13.05 -1.14
C GLU A 63 -12.85 -11.96 -2.19
N ASP A 64 -13.88 -11.46 -2.89
CA ASP A 64 -13.74 -10.39 -3.89
C ASP A 64 -13.18 -9.08 -3.31
N VAL A 65 -13.51 -8.77 -2.05
CA VAL A 65 -12.98 -7.60 -1.36
C VAL A 65 -11.50 -7.78 -1.06
N TRP A 66 -11.09 -8.98 -0.64
CA TRP A 66 -9.67 -9.30 -0.41
C TRP A 66 -8.85 -9.24 -1.71
N GLU A 67 -9.36 -9.78 -2.82
CA GLU A 67 -8.70 -9.70 -4.12
C GLU A 67 -8.60 -8.25 -4.61
N SER A 68 -9.64 -7.44 -4.42
CA SER A 68 -9.61 -6.01 -4.75
C SER A 68 -8.54 -5.25 -3.96
N LEU A 69 -8.41 -5.50 -2.65
CA LEU A 69 -7.36 -4.91 -1.82
C LEU A 69 -5.96 -5.36 -2.28
N LYS A 70 -5.81 -6.63 -2.64
CA LYS A 70 -4.56 -7.19 -3.12
C LYS A 70 -4.10 -6.56 -4.44
N LEU A 71 -5.03 -6.31 -5.37
CA LEU A 71 -4.73 -5.61 -6.62
C LEU A 71 -4.22 -4.19 -6.37
N VAL A 72 -4.93 -3.42 -5.56
CA VAL A 72 -4.53 -2.04 -5.20
C VAL A 72 -3.19 -2.04 -4.46
N ALA A 73 -2.97 -2.98 -3.53
CA ALA A 73 -1.70 -3.15 -2.85
C ALA A 73 -0.54 -3.45 -3.83
N GLY A 74 -0.79 -4.27 -4.85
CA GLY A 74 0.17 -4.52 -5.94
C GLY A 74 0.53 -3.25 -6.70
N GLU A 75 -0.46 -2.46 -7.11
CA GLU A 75 -0.24 -1.20 -7.82
C GLU A 75 0.60 -0.20 -7.00
N VAL A 76 0.31 -0.06 -5.70
CA VAL A 76 1.08 0.82 -4.81
C VAL A 76 2.50 0.28 -4.63
N THR A 77 2.68 -1.04 -4.51
CA THR A 77 4.00 -1.67 -4.40
C THR A 77 4.85 -1.34 -5.62
N ASP A 78 4.30 -1.54 -6.81
CA ASP A 78 5.02 -1.26 -8.06
C ASP A 78 5.34 0.24 -8.20
N GLY A 79 4.42 1.11 -7.76
CA GLY A 79 4.63 2.56 -7.72
C GLY A 79 5.79 2.97 -6.81
N PHE A 80 5.78 2.49 -5.57
CA PHE A 80 6.86 2.72 -4.61
C PHE A 80 8.21 2.19 -5.11
N HIS A 81 8.22 1.04 -5.76
CA HIS A 81 9.44 0.49 -6.37
C HIS A 81 9.98 1.36 -7.51
N ARG A 82 9.10 1.95 -8.32
CA ARG A 82 9.50 2.90 -9.37
C ARG A 82 10.10 4.17 -8.79
N ILE A 83 9.46 4.76 -7.77
CA ILE A 83 10.01 5.96 -7.09
C ILE A 83 11.39 5.64 -6.53
N ARG A 84 11.53 4.53 -5.81
CA ARG A 84 12.80 4.11 -5.23
C ARG A 84 13.93 3.98 -6.25
N LYS A 85 13.62 3.57 -7.49
CA LYS A 85 14.59 3.47 -8.58
C LYS A 85 14.92 4.81 -9.23
N SER A 86 14.06 5.81 -9.07
CA SER A 86 14.24 7.16 -9.63
C SER A 86 14.90 8.15 -8.68
N LEU A 87 15.03 7.78 -7.40
CA LEU A 87 15.78 8.51 -6.37
C LEU A 87 17.27 8.21 -6.47
#